data_AF-A0A947YQ90-F1
#
_entry.id   AF-A0A947YQ90-F1
#
_cell.length_a   1.000
_cell.length_b   1.000
_cell.length_c   1.000
_cell.angle_alpha   90.00
_cell.angle_beta   90.00
_cell.angle_gamma   90.00
#
_symmetry.space_group_name_H-M   'P 1'
#
loop_
_entity.id
_entity.type
_entity.pdbx_description
1 polymer ?
#
loop_
_entity_poly.entity_id
_entity_poly.type
_entity_poly.pdbx_seq_one_letter_code
_entity_poly.pdbx_strand_id
1 'polypeptide(L)'
;MKSVSDILKKFNPLEDKYISREFQAYGIYLAEELGDYKHRAIYIRLAKTIPRAILEKALSFVKDANARNKARLFMWKMKELRRQEDGKT
;
A
#
# COMPACT_ATOMS: atom_id res chain seq x y z
N MET A 1 32.66 -20.27 -1.82
CA MET A 1 32.12 -18.88 -1.67
C MET A 1 31.77 -18.35 -3.05
N LYS A 2 30.64 -17.65 -3.21
CA LYS A 2 30.33 -16.96 -4.47
C LYS A 2 31.15 -15.68 -4.56
N SER A 3 31.71 -15.36 -5.72
CA SER A 3 32.44 -14.11 -5.91
C SER A 3 31.48 -12.93 -6.08
N VAL A 4 31.95 -11.70 -5.82
CA VAL A 4 31.16 -10.48 -6.06
C VAL A 4 30.75 -10.36 -7.54
N SER A 5 31.61 -10.78 -8.48
CA SER A 5 31.30 -10.79 -9.91
C SER A 5 30.12 -11.73 -10.24
N ASP A 6 30.04 -12.89 -9.59
CA ASP A 6 28.93 -13.84 -9.78
C ASP A 6 27.59 -13.30 -9.25
N ILE A 7 27.63 -12.45 -8.22
CA ILE A 7 26.45 -11.78 -7.67
C ILE A 7 25.96 -10.71 -8.65
N LEU A 8 26.86 -9.90 -9.19
CA LEU A 8 26.52 -8.81 -10.11
C LEU A 8 25.95 -9.31 -11.44
N LYS A 9 26.39 -10.48 -11.94
CA LYS A 9 25.83 -11.10 -13.15
C LYS A 9 24.34 -11.45 -13.04
N LYS A 10 23.81 -11.62 -11.83
CA LYS A 10 22.39 -11.95 -11.58
C LYS A 10 21.58 -10.76 -11.08
N PHE A 11 22.21 -9.61 -10.90
CA PHE A 11 21.53 -8.41 -10.43
C PHE A 11 20.87 -7.71 -11.61
N ASN A 12 19.54 -7.67 -11.59
CA ASN A 12 18.75 -6.88 -12.55
C ASN A 12 18.31 -5.58 -11.85
N PRO A 13 18.90 -4.42 -12.17
CA PRO A 13 18.53 -3.15 -11.53
C PRO A 13 17.11 -2.68 -11.89
N LEU A 14 16.49 -3.28 -12.91
CA LEU A 14 15.13 -2.95 -13.34
C LEU A 14 14.06 -3.78 -12.62
N GLU A 15 14.45 -4.88 -11.97
CA GLU A 15 13.54 -5.72 -11.20
C GLU A 15 13.74 -5.45 -9.71
N ASP A 16 12.75 -4.84 -9.09
CA ASP A 16 12.71 -4.77 -7.64
C ASP A 16 12.46 -6.18 -7.08
N LYS A 17 13.49 -6.74 -6.45
CA LYS A 17 13.48 -8.06 -5.82
C LYS A 17 12.28 -8.27 -4.89
N TYR A 18 11.73 -7.21 -4.30
CA TYR A 18 10.65 -7.30 -3.31
C TYR A 18 9.27 -6.95 -3.84
N ILE A 19 9.17 -6.33 -5.02
CA ILE A 19 7.91 -5.93 -5.66
C ILE A 19 7.72 -6.77 -6.93
N SER A 20 7.16 -7.96 -6.72
CA SER A 20 6.85 -8.91 -7.81
C SER A 20 5.41 -8.80 -8.31
N ARG A 21 4.52 -8.12 -7.57
CA ARG A 21 3.08 -8.06 -7.83
C ARG A 21 2.54 -6.65 -7.67
N GLU A 22 1.53 -6.32 -8.46
CA GLU A 22 0.88 -5.00 -8.47
C GLU A 22 0.40 -4.57 -7.07
N PHE A 23 -0.25 -5.45 -6.31
CA PHE A 23 -0.71 -5.10 -4.95
C PHE A 23 0.44 -4.77 -3.98
N GLN A 24 1.66 -5.27 -4.23
CA GLN A 24 2.82 -4.90 -3.42
C GLN A 24 3.22 -3.46 -3.74
N ALA A 25 3.33 -3.13 -5.03
CA ALA A 25 3.62 -1.76 -5.48
C ALA A 25 2.56 -0.78 -4.96
N TYR A 26 1.28 -1.14 -5.07
CA TYR A 26 0.20 -0.29 -4.58
C TYR A 26 0.19 -0.16 -3.05
N GLY A 27 0.51 -1.22 -2.32
CA GLY A 27 0.69 -1.15 -0.87
C GLY A 27 1.82 -0.24 -0.44
N ILE A 28 2.94 -0.23 -1.17
CA ILE A 28 4.05 0.71 -0.95
C ILE A 28 3.58 2.14 -1.22
N TYR A 29 2.95 2.38 -2.38
CA TYR A 29 2.39 3.67 -2.75
C TYR A 29 1.44 4.23 -1.67
N LEU A 30 0.51 3.42 -1.15
CA LEU A 30 -0.37 3.83 -0.06
C LEU A 30 0.41 4.24 1.19
N ALA A 31 1.45 3.49 1.55
CA ALA A 31 2.25 3.80 2.73
C ALA A 31 3.04 5.10 2.58
N GLU A 32 3.54 5.40 1.37
CA GLU A 32 4.24 6.64 1.04
C GLU A 32 3.28 7.84 1.06
N GLU A 33 2.14 7.74 0.37
CA GLU A 33 1.14 8.81 0.32
C GLU A 33 0.56 9.17 1.69
N LEU A 34 0.46 8.18 2.59
CA LEU A 34 -0.04 8.36 3.94
C LEU A 34 1.05 8.74 4.95
N GLY A 35 2.32 8.78 4.53
CA GLY A 35 3.46 9.08 5.38
C GLY A 35 3.71 8.03 6.47
N ASP A 36 3.33 6.77 6.23
CA ASP A 36 3.41 5.68 7.22
C ASP A 36 4.17 4.45 6.68
N TYR A 37 5.29 4.72 6.00
CA TYR A 37 6.15 3.70 5.38
C TYR A 37 6.63 2.62 6.37
N LYS A 38 6.81 2.96 7.65
CA LYS A 38 7.17 1.99 8.71
C LYS A 38 6.15 0.84 8.84
N HIS A 39 4.90 1.06 8.46
CA HIS A 39 3.83 0.05 8.47
C HIS A 39 3.45 -0.44 7.07
N ARG A 40 4.31 -0.28 6.06
CA ARG A 40 4.06 -0.71 4.66
C ARG A 40 3.49 -2.13 4.49
N ALA A 41 3.91 -3.07 5.35
CA ALA A 41 3.40 -4.45 5.33
C ALA A 41 1.87 -4.52 5.54
N ILE A 42 1.31 -3.62 6.37
CA ILE A 42 -0.13 -3.53 6.57
C ILE A 42 -0.80 -3.08 5.27
N TYR A 43 -0.29 -2.04 4.62
CA TYR A 43 -0.83 -1.53 3.37
C TYR A 43 -0.75 -2.52 2.21
N ILE A 44 0.35 -3.26 2.09
CA ILE A 44 0.48 -4.36 1.12
C ILE A 44 -0.59 -5.44 1.36
N ARG A 45 -0.82 -5.81 2.63
CA ARG A 45 -1.87 -6.78 2.98
C ARG A 45 -3.26 -6.24 2.64
N LEU A 46 -3.52 -4.96 2.89
CA LEU A 46 -4.79 -4.32 2.55
C LEU A 46 -5.00 -4.30 1.02
N ALA A 47 -3.99 -3.88 0.25
CA ALA A 47 -4.01 -3.91 -1.22
C ALA A 47 -4.25 -5.31 -1.79
N LYS A 48 -3.78 -6.35 -1.11
CA LYS A 48 -4.01 -7.75 -1.51
C LYS A 48 -5.45 -8.24 -1.24
N THR A 49 -6.12 -7.70 -0.22
CA THR A 49 -7.34 -8.31 0.35
C THR A 49 -8.59 -7.45 0.21
N ILE A 50 -8.44 -6.15 0.03
CA ILE A 50 -9.53 -5.18 -0.08
C ILE A 50 -9.64 -4.74 -1.54
N PRO A 51 -10.87 -4.63 -2.09
CA PRO A 51 -11.07 -4.11 -3.44
C PRO A 51 -10.39 -2.75 -3.65
N ARG A 52 -9.66 -2.62 -4.77
CA ARG A 52 -8.91 -1.41 -5.14
C ARG A 52 -9.77 -0.16 -5.07
N ALA A 53 -11.01 -0.24 -5.54
CA ALA A 53 -11.96 0.88 -5.54
C ALA A 53 -12.19 1.47 -4.13
N ILE A 54 -12.22 0.64 -3.08
CA ILE A 54 -12.39 1.11 -1.71
C ILE A 54 -11.15 1.85 -1.23
N LEU A 55 -9.97 1.30 -1.51
CA LEU A 55 -8.69 1.88 -1.10
C LEU A 55 -8.45 3.22 -1.81
N GLU A 56 -8.78 3.32 -3.10
CA GLU A 56 -8.66 4.56 -3.87
C GLU A 56 -9.62 5.64 -3.37
N LYS A 57 -10.90 5.28 -3.11
CA LYS A 57 -11.87 6.21 -2.53
C LYS A 57 -11.41 6.72 -1.16
N ALA A 58 -10.90 5.83 -0.30
CA ALA A 58 -10.37 6.21 1.00
C ALA A 58 -9.13 7.10 0.88
N LEU A 59 -8.21 6.80 -0.05
CA LEU A 59 -7.00 7.60 -0.27
C LEU A 59 -7.36 8.99 -0.80
N SER A 60 -8.24 9.08 -1.80
CA SER A 60 -8.71 10.33 -2.38
C SER A 60 -9.29 11.25 -1.30
N PHE A 61 -10.17 10.71 -0.46
CA PHE A 61 -10.73 11.44 0.69
C PHE A 61 -9.65 11.99 1.65
N VAL A 62 -8.59 11.23 1.90
CA VAL A 62 -7.51 11.64 2.81
C VAL A 62 -6.56 12.66 2.17
N LYS A 63 -6.41 12.66 0.84
CA LYS A 63 -5.59 13.63 0.12
C LYS A 63 -6.11 15.05 0.31
N ASP A 64 -7.43 15.21 0.25
CA ASP A 64 -8.10 16.51 0.42
C ASP A 64 -8.26 16.91 1.90
N ALA A 65 -8.08 15.96 2.83
CA ALA A 65 -8.26 16.21 4.25
C ALA A 65 -7.01 16.82 4.91
N ASN A 66 -7.20 17.92 5.64
CA ASN A 66 -6.16 18.47 6.52
C ASN A 66 -6.11 17.72 7.87
N ALA A 67 -5.68 16.46 7.83
CA ALA A 67 -5.64 15.59 9.00
C ALA A 67 -4.23 15.51 9.61
N ARG A 68 -4.16 15.65 10.94
CA ARG A 68 -2.90 15.46 11.70
C ARG A 68 -2.31 14.05 11.54
N ASN A 69 -3.15 13.05 11.31
CA ASN A 69 -2.71 11.68 11.04
C ASN A 69 -3.53 11.08 9.88
N LYS A 70 -2.96 11.16 8.67
CA LYS A 70 -3.55 10.67 7.43
C LYS A 70 -3.76 9.15 7.43
N ALA A 71 -2.80 8.39 7.96
CA ALA A 71 -2.90 6.93 8.08
C ALA A 71 -4.13 6.49 8.90
N ARG A 72 -4.37 7.11 10.05
CA ARG A 72 -5.53 6.79 10.90
C ARG A 72 -6.85 7.18 10.23
N LEU A 73 -6.89 8.34 9.57
CA LEU A 73 -8.07 8.78 8.82
C LEU A 73 -8.38 7.83 7.65
N PHE A 74 -7.34 7.37 6.95
CA PHE A 74 -7.45 6.37 5.89
C PHE A 74 -8.07 5.07 6.39
N MET A 75 -7.57 4.52 7.51
CA MET A 75 -8.10 3.29 8.09
C MET A 75 -9.58 3.45 8.50
N TRP A 76 -9.93 4.60 9.08
CA TRP A 76 -11.31 4.90 9.44
C TRP A 76 -12.21 4.97 8.20
N LYS A 77 -11.81 5.73 7.17
CA LYS A 77 -12.62 5.91 5.96
C LYS A 77 -12.77 4.62 5.17
N MET A 78 -11.71 3.84 5.03
CA MET A 78 -11.74 2.52 4.42
C MET A 78 -12.72 1.59 5.15
N LYS A 79 -12.72 1.58 6.50
CA LYS A 79 -13.67 0.79 7.28
C LYS A 79 -15.13 1.23 7.07
N GLU A 80 -15.37 2.54 6.97
CA GLU A 80 -16.69 3.10 6.66
C GLU A 80 -17.18 2.65 5.28
N LEU A 81 -16.35 2.80 4.24
CA LEU A 81 -16.68 2.42 2.87
C LEU A 81 -16.94 0.91 2.74
N ARG A 82 -16.16 0.06 3.43
CA ARG A 82 -16.41 -1.39 3.45
C ARG A 82 -17.78 -1.74 4.04
N ARG A 83 -18.20 -1.05 5.11
CA ARG A 83 -19.52 -1.30 5.73
C ARG A 83 -20.66 -0.92 4.81
N GLN A 84 -20.50 0.18 4.06
CA GLN A 84 -21.46 0.62 3.06
C GLN A 84 -21.62 -0.39 1.93
N GLU A 85 -20.51 -0.97 1.43
CA GLU A 85 -20.58 -2.03 0.41
C GLU A 85 -21.20 -3.33 0.95
N ASP A 86 -20.95 -3.67 2.22
CA ASP A 86 -21.51 -4.85 2.87
C ASP A 86 -23.01 -4.69 3.26
N GLY A 87 -23.62 -3.53 2.99
CA GLY A 87 -25.02 -3.22 3.32
C GLY A 87 -25.33 -3.17 4.83
N LYS A 88 -24.30 -3.08 5.67
CA LYS A 88 -24.43 -3.03 7.14
C LYS A 88 -24.36 -1.57 7.61
N THR A 89 -25.52 -0.92 7.60
CA THR A 89 -25.73 0.39 8.25
C THR A 89 -25.78 0.24 9.76
#